data_AF-A0AAF0C1B7-F1
#
_entry.id   AF-A0AAF0C1B7-F1
#
_cell.length_a   1.000
_cell.length_b   1.000
_cell.length_c   1.000
_cell.angle_alpha   90.00
_cell.angle_beta   90.00
_cell.angle_gamma   90.00
#
_symmetry.space_group_name_H-M   'P 1'
#
loop_
_entity.id
_entity.type
_entity.pdbx_description
1 polymer ?
#
loop_
_entity_poly.entity_id
_entity_poly.type
_entity_poly.pdbx_seq_one_letter_code
_entity_poly.pdbx_strand_id
1 'polypeptide(L)'
;MRTIYLILLMCLFSGCAVKPEYTLQKATGIEIGLSKETNEIFRLIDRKNHLIAKTKATGKTLFFSLPTHTSPSLCYAIINNKGEPLFDKNKGIKITSVYHYQQKKIQRNIAQQKYNSCARNEKPYAARVNKTWATLNKNKLFNGRTCNLPAQRAVPPFPKTICGSYTQCQKLAQDSCIKNLVDAETCALTLAKTKVHSSITSVSCGALLSSLNGEKYGIGAGLQDAITGYLDQHTKNMIDSGEYGKAFATGALRVLFTYMRTESCKTNFTDAAYAPIKRWKQRKAYIENEPYQAQKQCNTLIHHYNSAFDTSENNKSCMKKQQEQLVYLTKWIDKEKKASSVPKTCTFR
;
A
#
# COMPACT_ATOMS: atom_id res chain seq x y z
N MET A 1 50.21 -58.67 72.99
CA MET A 1 49.18 -57.61 72.94
C MET A 1 49.61 -56.39 72.11
N ARG A 2 50.18 -56.57 70.90
CA ARG A 2 50.55 -55.45 69.99
C ARG A 2 49.71 -55.42 68.70
N THR A 3 49.13 -56.55 68.30
CA THR A 3 48.33 -56.70 67.08
C THR A 3 46.89 -56.19 67.22
N ILE A 4 46.31 -56.25 68.43
CA ILE A 4 44.92 -55.82 68.68
C ILE A 4 44.79 -54.28 68.64
N TYR A 5 45.81 -53.56 69.10
CA TYR A 5 45.83 -52.08 69.03
C TYR A 5 45.93 -51.56 67.58
N LEU A 6 46.55 -52.31 66.67
CA LEU A 6 46.67 -51.94 65.25
C LEU A 6 45.35 -52.12 64.49
N ILE A 7 44.55 -53.13 64.83
CA ILE A 7 43.23 -53.38 64.20
C ILE A 7 42.20 -52.36 64.74
N LEU A 8 42.25 -52.01 66.04
CA LEU A 8 41.39 -50.96 66.60
C LEU A 8 41.74 -49.56 66.06
N LEU A 9 43.04 -49.25 65.84
CA LEU A 9 43.44 -48.02 65.16
C LEU A 9 43.05 -48.00 63.67
N MET A 10 43.11 -49.13 62.96
CA MET A 10 42.66 -49.20 61.56
C MET A 10 41.15 -48.97 61.41
N CYS A 11 40.34 -49.37 62.39
CA CYS A 11 38.91 -49.05 62.41
C CYS A 11 38.65 -47.55 62.67
N LEU A 12 39.48 -46.88 63.48
CA LEU A 12 39.35 -45.45 63.80
C LEU A 12 39.83 -44.51 62.67
N PHE A 13 40.69 -44.98 61.76
CA PHE A 13 41.16 -44.21 60.59
C PHE A 13 40.47 -44.54 59.26
N SER A 14 39.48 -45.44 59.27
CA SER A 14 38.56 -45.58 58.13
C SER A 14 37.60 -44.40 58.11
N GLY A 15 38.08 -43.25 57.62
CA GLY A 15 37.27 -42.05 57.47
C GLY A 15 35.99 -42.40 56.71
N CYS A 16 34.86 -42.44 57.41
CA CYS A 16 33.58 -42.83 56.82
C CYS A 16 33.35 -41.99 55.56
N ALA A 17 33.32 -42.62 54.38
CA ALA A 17 33.16 -41.90 53.13
C ALA A 17 31.90 -41.00 53.19
N VAL A 18 31.98 -39.80 52.63
CA VAL A 18 30.84 -38.89 52.52
C VAL A 18 29.81 -39.57 51.61
N LYS A 19 28.61 -39.86 52.13
CA LYS A 19 27.52 -40.51 51.38
C LYS A 19 26.37 -39.52 51.15
N PRO A 20 25.67 -39.60 50.01
CA PRO A 20 24.48 -38.81 49.78
C PRO A 20 23.29 -39.39 50.56
N GLU A 21 22.59 -38.55 51.32
CA GLU A 21 21.37 -38.92 52.05
C GLU A 21 20.12 -38.66 51.21
N TYR A 22 20.10 -37.55 50.49
CA TYR A 22 19.01 -37.20 49.59
C TYR A 22 19.52 -36.46 48.36
N THR A 23 18.71 -36.43 47.31
CA THR A 23 18.96 -35.62 46.13
C THR A 23 17.65 -34.97 45.71
N LEU A 24 17.67 -33.65 45.58
CA LEU A 24 16.53 -32.86 45.17
C LEU A 24 16.90 -32.01 43.98
N GLN A 25 16.10 -32.09 42.92
CA GLN A 25 16.16 -31.12 41.84
C GLN A 25 15.32 -29.89 42.17
N LYS A 26 15.84 -28.72 41.82
CA LYS A 26 15.17 -27.42 41.90
C LYS A 26 15.21 -26.75 40.53
N ALA A 27 14.37 -25.73 40.32
CA ALA A 27 14.29 -24.97 39.07
C ALA A 27 15.64 -24.41 38.55
N THR A 28 16.61 -24.18 39.44
CA THR A 28 17.92 -23.61 39.11
C THR A 28 19.09 -24.58 39.27
N GLY A 29 18.84 -25.79 39.75
CA GLY A 29 19.95 -26.68 40.10
C GLY A 29 19.59 -27.97 40.81
N ILE A 30 20.60 -28.58 41.44
CA ILE A 30 20.43 -29.79 42.25
C ILE A 30 21.03 -29.58 43.63
N GLU A 31 20.27 -29.98 44.63
CA GLU A 31 20.68 -30.03 46.03
C GLU A 31 20.92 -31.48 46.46
N ILE A 32 21.96 -31.69 47.25
CA ILE A 32 22.33 -32.99 47.81
C ILE A 32 22.63 -32.82 49.29
N GLY A 33 21.94 -33.60 50.11
CA GLY A 33 22.28 -33.78 51.53
C GLY A 33 23.39 -34.79 51.68
N LEU A 34 24.36 -34.49 52.52
CA LEU A 34 25.53 -35.30 52.82
C LEU A 34 25.44 -35.87 54.23
N SER A 35 25.92 -37.10 54.41
CA SER A 35 25.92 -37.78 55.71
C SER A 35 26.77 -37.09 56.79
N LYS A 36 27.75 -36.29 56.39
CA LYS A 36 28.62 -35.52 57.29
C LYS A 36 29.09 -34.23 56.64
N GLU A 37 29.52 -33.29 57.48
CA GLU A 37 30.11 -32.04 57.01
C GLU A 37 31.43 -32.28 56.29
N THR A 38 31.66 -31.52 55.22
CA THR A 38 32.91 -31.58 54.47
C THR A 38 33.21 -30.23 53.83
N ASN A 39 34.50 -29.96 53.60
CA ASN A 39 34.98 -28.80 52.86
C ASN A 39 35.44 -29.16 51.44
N GLU A 40 35.16 -30.39 51.00
CA GLU A 40 35.53 -30.88 49.68
C GLU A 40 34.77 -30.17 48.56
N ILE A 41 35.42 -30.11 47.39
CA ILE A 41 34.81 -29.65 46.15
C ILE A 41 34.31 -30.87 45.39
N PHE A 42 33.08 -30.75 44.88
CA PHE A 42 32.43 -31.76 44.08
C PHE A 42 32.16 -31.22 42.67
N ARG A 43 32.22 -32.13 41.70
CA ARG A 43 32.00 -31.87 40.28
C ARG A 43 30.83 -32.71 39.79
N LEU A 44 29.88 -32.06 39.14
CA LEU A 44 28.83 -32.70 38.35
C LEU A 44 29.35 -32.86 36.93
N ILE A 45 29.39 -34.10 36.45
CA ILE A 45 29.89 -34.47 35.13
C ILE A 45 28.82 -35.23 34.33
N ASP A 46 28.90 -35.15 33.00
CA ASP A 46 28.10 -36.02 32.12
C ASP A 46 28.78 -37.39 31.88
N ARG A 47 28.13 -38.28 31.12
CA ARG A 47 28.67 -39.60 30.76
C ARG A 47 29.99 -39.55 29.98
N LYS A 48 30.34 -38.42 29.36
CA LYS A 48 31.61 -38.23 28.62
C LYS A 48 32.68 -37.57 29.50
N ASN A 49 32.49 -37.52 30.82
CA ASN A 49 33.35 -36.82 31.77
C ASN A 49 33.47 -35.31 31.52
N HIS A 50 32.53 -34.69 30.78
CA HIS A 50 32.52 -33.23 30.66
C HIS A 50 32.02 -32.60 31.96
N LEU A 51 32.74 -31.58 32.43
CA LEU A 51 32.35 -30.80 33.60
C LEU A 51 31.12 -29.94 33.28
N ILE A 52 30.05 -30.14 34.06
CA ILE A 52 28.79 -29.39 33.93
C ILE A 52 28.70 -28.29 34.97
N ALA A 53 29.04 -28.63 36.21
CA ALA A 53 29.07 -27.69 37.33
C ALA A 53 30.06 -28.16 38.40
N LYS A 54 30.59 -27.23 39.18
CA LYS A 54 31.39 -27.53 40.38
C LYS A 54 30.87 -26.71 41.55
N THR A 55 30.92 -27.27 42.74
CA THR A 55 30.48 -26.58 43.96
C THR A 55 31.28 -27.07 45.15
N LYS A 56 31.37 -26.25 46.19
CA LYS A 56 31.95 -26.63 47.48
C LYS A 56 30.83 -26.96 48.45
N ALA A 57 31.00 -28.01 49.23
CA ALA A 57 30.05 -28.33 50.31
C ALA A 57 29.97 -27.16 51.30
N THR A 58 28.75 -26.82 51.69
CA THR A 58 28.47 -25.81 52.73
C THR A 58 27.77 -26.54 53.87
N GLY A 59 28.52 -26.87 54.93
CA GLY A 59 28.05 -27.78 55.98
C GLY A 59 27.77 -29.18 55.41
N LYS A 60 26.54 -29.67 55.58
CA LYS A 60 26.07 -30.97 55.07
C LYS A 60 25.36 -30.89 53.72
N THR A 61 25.43 -29.77 53.01
CA THR A 61 24.66 -29.58 51.77
C THR A 61 25.57 -29.20 50.60
N LEU A 62 25.31 -29.80 49.45
CA LEU A 62 25.86 -29.41 48.15
C LEU A 62 24.75 -28.84 47.29
N PHE A 63 24.97 -27.66 46.72
CA PHE A 63 24.08 -27.10 45.70
C PHE A 63 24.85 -26.84 44.41
N PHE A 64 24.46 -27.51 43.33
CA PHE A 64 24.96 -27.29 41.99
C PHE A 64 24.02 -26.33 41.27
N SER A 65 24.47 -25.10 41.02
CA SER A 65 23.80 -24.19 40.08
C SER A 65 24.07 -24.69 38.66
N LEU A 66 23.01 -24.95 37.90
CA LEU A 66 23.14 -25.62 36.61
C LEU A 66 22.96 -24.65 35.44
N PRO A 67 23.72 -24.86 34.34
CA PRO A 67 23.52 -24.09 33.11
C PRO A 67 22.09 -24.21 32.58
N THR A 68 21.61 -23.15 31.94
CA THR A 68 20.28 -23.10 31.31
C THR A 68 20.08 -24.17 30.23
N HIS A 69 21.17 -24.66 29.64
CA HIS A 69 21.18 -25.67 28.58
C HIS A 69 21.41 -27.09 29.10
N THR A 70 21.25 -27.33 30.41
CA THR A 70 21.33 -28.67 30.98
C THR A 70 20.32 -29.59 30.30
N SER A 71 20.80 -30.68 29.69
CA SER A 71 19.98 -31.55 28.86
C SER A 71 19.19 -32.56 29.69
N PRO A 72 17.87 -32.67 29.51
CA PRO A 72 17.05 -33.65 30.23
C PRO A 72 17.28 -35.09 29.79
N SER A 73 17.94 -35.31 28.64
CA SER A 73 18.22 -36.65 28.10
C SER A 73 19.51 -37.27 28.65
N LEU A 74 20.40 -36.47 29.24
CA LEU A 74 21.70 -36.93 29.72
C LEU A 74 21.61 -37.49 31.15
N CYS A 75 22.55 -38.39 31.44
CA CYS A 75 22.78 -38.94 32.78
C CYS A 75 23.99 -38.26 33.39
N TYR A 76 23.87 -37.81 34.64
CA TYR A 76 24.89 -37.03 35.32
C TYR A 76 25.42 -37.76 36.56
N ALA A 77 26.73 -37.70 36.77
CA ALA A 77 27.42 -38.26 37.93
C ALA A 77 28.04 -37.14 38.76
N ILE A 78 28.25 -37.40 40.04
CA ILE A 78 28.91 -36.46 40.94
C ILE A 78 30.14 -37.13 41.50
N ILE A 79 31.28 -36.46 41.34
CA ILE A 79 32.58 -36.95 41.75
C ILE A 79 33.27 -35.92 42.64
N ASN A 80 34.08 -36.37 43.59
CA ASN A 80 34.94 -35.48 44.36
C ASN A 80 36.19 -35.06 43.55
N ASN A 81 37.10 -34.31 44.17
CA ASN A 81 38.36 -33.90 43.56
C ASN A 81 39.28 -35.08 43.18
N LYS A 82 39.20 -36.21 43.91
CA LYS A 82 39.96 -37.43 43.64
C LYS A 82 39.35 -38.28 42.51
N GLY A 83 38.19 -37.89 41.98
CA GLY A 83 37.47 -38.64 40.95
C GLY A 83 36.59 -39.77 41.51
N GLU A 84 36.46 -39.87 42.82
CA GLU A 84 35.63 -40.87 43.47
C GLU A 84 34.15 -40.46 43.35
N PRO A 85 33.26 -41.37 42.90
CA PRO A 85 31.86 -41.06 42.74
C PRO A 85 31.14 -40.97 44.09
N LEU A 86 30.29 -39.95 44.23
CA LEU A 86 29.44 -39.75 45.41
C LEU A 86 28.30 -40.78 45.45
N PHE A 87 27.83 -41.23 44.29
CA PHE A 87 26.87 -42.32 44.13
C PHE A 87 27.58 -43.60 43.65
N ASP A 88 26.82 -44.67 43.44
CA ASP A 88 27.31 -45.88 42.75
C ASP A 88 27.95 -45.49 41.40
N LYS A 89 29.16 -46.01 41.13
CA LYS A 89 29.93 -45.74 39.91
C LYS A 89 29.17 -46.03 38.60
N ASN A 90 28.17 -46.90 38.65
CA ASN A 90 27.36 -47.29 37.49
C ASN A 90 26.03 -46.54 37.41
N LYS A 91 25.72 -45.66 38.37
CA LYS A 91 24.44 -44.94 38.46
C LYS A 91 24.65 -43.43 38.46
N GLY A 92 23.70 -42.73 37.86
CA GLY A 92 23.62 -41.28 37.85
C GLY A 92 22.19 -40.79 37.98
N ILE A 93 22.03 -39.49 37.77
CA ILE A 93 20.74 -38.79 37.90
C ILE A 93 20.38 -38.09 36.58
N LYS A 94 19.11 -38.12 36.21
CA LYS A 94 18.55 -37.29 35.12
C LYS A 94 18.05 -35.98 35.67
N ILE A 95 18.39 -34.87 35.02
CA ILE A 95 18.04 -33.52 35.45
C ILE A 95 17.05 -32.90 34.47
N THR A 96 15.79 -32.75 34.86
CA THR A 96 14.72 -32.30 33.96
C THR A 96 14.11 -30.95 34.36
N SER A 97 14.10 -30.66 35.66
CA SER A 97 13.50 -29.44 36.25
C SER A 97 14.05 -28.15 35.64
N VAL A 98 15.38 -28.02 35.52
CA VAL A 98 16.04 -26.84 34.96
C VAL A 98 15.60 -26.60 33.51
N TYR A 99 15.58 -27.65 32.69
CA TYR A 99 15.14 -27.55 31.30
C TYR A 99 13.68 -27.07 31.19
N HIS A 100 12.75 -27.72 31.91
CA HIS A 100 11.34 -27.35 31.89
C HIS A 100 11.11 -25.92 32.38
N TYR A 101 11.81 -25.52 33.44
CA TYR A 101 11.77 -24.17 33.98
C TYR A 101 12.23 -23.12 32.95
N GLN A 102 13.36 -23.36 32.26
CA GLN A 102 13.82 -22.43 31.23
C GLN A 102 12.88 -22.36 30.03
N GLN A 103 12.31 -23.48 29.59
CA GLN A 103 11.32 -23.47 28.50
C GLN A 103 10.10 -22.60 28.83
N LYS A 104 9.59 -22.67 30.08
CA LYS A 104 8.48 -21.84 30.53
C LYS A 104 8.86 -20.36 30.64
N LYS A 105 10.07 -20.03 31.07
CA LYS A 105 10.59 -18.65 31.03
C LYS A 105 10.67 -18.10 29.60
N ILE A 106 11.15 -18.89 28.64
CA ILE A 106 11.19 -18.51 27.22
C ILE A 106 9.78 -18.26 26.70
N GLN A 107 8.83 -19.17 26.97
CA GLN A 107 7.42 -18.99 26.60
C GLN A 107 6.83 -17.70 27.18
N ARG A 108 7.16 -17.36 28.43
CA ARG A 108 6.70 -16.12 29.08
C ARG A 108 7.25 -14.89 28.36
N ASN A 109 8.54 -14.90 28.02
CA ASN A 109 9.18 -13.79 27.32
C ASN A 109 8.58 -13.59 25.92
N ILE A 110 8.31 -14.68 25.19
CA ILE A 110 7.63 -14.61 23.89
C ILE A 110 6.21 -14.05 24.05
N ALA A 111 5.45 -14.52 25.04
CA ALA A 111 4.11 -13.98 25.33
C ALA A 111 4.15 -12.49 25.67
N GLN A 112 5.15 -12.04 26.43
CA GLN A 112 5.35 -10.62 26.75
C GLN A 112 5.68 -9.78 25.52
N GLN A 113 6.55 -10.27 24.64
CA GLN A 113 6.88 -9.60 23.38
C GLN A 113 5.64 -9.47 22.48
N LYS A 114 4.84 -10.53 22.37
CA LYS A 114 3.58 -10.50 21.63
C LYS A 114 2.57 -9.53 22.23
N TYR A 115 2.40 -9.53 23.55
CA TYR A 115 1.56 -8.55 24.26
C TYR A 115 1.99 -7.12 23.93
N ASN A 116 3.28 -6.82 24.06
CA ASN A 116 3.82 -5.49 23.80
C ASN A 116 3.64 -5.06 22.33
N SER A 117 3.77 -5.99 21.39
CA SER A 117 3.53 -5.74 19.97
C SER A 117 2.06 -5.38 19.71
N CYS A 118 1.12 -6.18 20.24
CA CYS A 118 -0.30 -5.92 20.12
C CYS A 118 -0.70 -4.58 20.78
N ALA A 119 -0.17 -4.27 21.96
CA ALA A 119 -0.40 -2.98 22.64
C ALA A 119 0.14 -1.78 21.85
N ARG A 120 1.33 -1.91 21.25
CA ARG A 120 1.91 -0.85 20.40
C ARG A 120 1.05 -0.59 19.18
N ASN A 121 0.51 -1.65 18.57
CA ASN A 121 -0.34 -1.54 17.39
C ASN A 121 -1.75 -1.05 17.74
N GLU A 122 -2.29 -1.38 18.91
CA GLU A 122 -3.64 -0.96 19.31
C GLU A 122 -3.80 0.56 19.35
N LYS A 123 -2.82 1.26 19.95
CA LYS A 123 -2.86 2.72 20.18
C LYS A 123 -3.17 3.55 18.92
N PRO A 124 -2.46 3.41 17.78
CA PRO A 124 -2.77 4.17 16.58
C PRO A 124 -4.12 3.79 15.96
N TYR A 125 -4.55 2.52 16.06
CA TYR A 125 -5.86 2.10 15.54
C TYR A 125 -7.00 2.63 16.40
N ALA A 126 -6.89 2.59 17.72
CA ALA A 126 -7.87 3.21 18.63
C ALA A 126 -8.02 4.72 18.37
N ALA A 127 -6.90 5.43 18.17
CA ALA A 127 -6.92 6.84 17.80
C ALA A 127 -7.61 7.06 16.43
N ARG A 128 -7.34 6.19 15.44
CA ARG A 128 -7.96 6.24 14.11
C ARG A 128 -9.46 5.95 14.15
N VAL A 129 -9.90 4.99 14.96
CA VAL A 129 -11.32 4.70 15.23
C VAL A 129 -12.00 5.96 15.74
N ASN A 130 -11.49 6.54 16.83
CA ASN A 130 -12.07 7.75 17.44
C ASN A 130 -12.13 8.93 16.46
N LYS A 131 -11.05 9.17 15.71
CA LYS A 131 -10.99 10.25 14.71
C LYS A 131 -11.98 10.04 13.57
N THR A 132 -12.05 8.82 13.03
CA THR A 132 -12.91 8.51 11.88
C THR A 132 -14.37 8.53 12.31
N TRP A 133 -14.68 8.02 13.49
CA TRP A 133 -16.01 8.09 14.10
C TRP A 133 -16.47 9.54 14.30
N ALA A 134 -15.62 10.39 14.88
CA ALA A 134 -15.93 11.81 15.03
C ALA A 134 -16.15 12.52 13.69
N THR A 135 -15.47 12.08 12.63
CA THR A 135 -15.64 12.61 11.26
C THR A 135 -16.96 12.12 10.64
N LEU A 136 -17.29 10.84 10.83
CA LEU A 136 -18.55 10.25 10.39
C LEU A 136 -19.75 10.92 11.08
N ASN A 137 -19.71 11.10 12.40
CA ASN A 137 -20.80 11.74 13.14
C ASN A 137 -21.04 13.21 12.77
N LYS A 138 -20.00 13.89 12.24
CA LYS A 138 -20.14 15.25 11.70
C LYS A 138 -20.62 15.27 10.25
N ASN A 139 -20.57 14.14 9.55
CA ASN A 139 -21.00 14.03 8.17
C ASN A 139 -22.53 13.93 8.11
N LYS A 140 -23.18 14.94 7.53
CA LYS A 140 -24.65 15.02 7.41
C LYS A 140 -25.27 13.85 6.62
N LEU A 141 -24.48 13.16 5.80
CA LEU A 141 -24.96 12.00 5.03
C LEU A 141 -24.97 10.72 5.86
N PHE A 142 -24.23 10.68 6.96
CA PHE A 142 -24.13 9.49 7.80
C PHE A 142 -25.33 9.39 8.75
N ASN A 143 -26.02 8.24 8.73
CA ASN A 143 -27.20 7.98 9.55
C ASN A 143 -26.94 7.02 10.73
N GLY A 144 -25.66 6.72 11.01
CA GLY A 144 -25.24 5.77 12.04
C GLY A 144 -24.86 4.38 11.51
N ARG A 145 -25.32 3.98 10.31
CA ARG A 145 -24.95 2.69 9.68
C ARG A 145 -24.51 2.82 8.24
N THR A 146 -25.16 3.69 7.49
CA THR A 146 -24.92 3.90 6.06
C THR A 146 -24.82 5.38 5.73
N CYS A 147 -24.40 5.66 4.50
CA CYS A 147 -24.40 7.02 3.96
C CYS A 147 -25.59 7.19 3.02
N ASN A 148 -26.47 8.13 3.35
CA ASN A 148 -27.59 8.51 2.51
C ASN A 148 -27.08 9.24 1.27
N LEU A 149 -27.82 9.09 0.17
CA LEU A 149 -27.61 9.92 -1.02
C LEU A 149 -28.18 11.32 -0.73
N PRO A 150 -27.39 12.40 -0.83
CA PRO A 150 -27.93 13.74 -0.64
C PRO A 150 -28.89 14.12 -1.76
N ALA A 151 -29.76 15.08 -1.49
CA ALA A 151 -30.60 15.68 -2.52
C ALA A 151 -29.72 16.28 -3.64
N GLN A 152 -30.06 15.97 -4.89
CA GLN A 152 -29.42 16.56 -6.05
C GLN A 152 -29.81 18.03 -6.15
N ARG A 153 -28.85 18.90 -6.50
CA ARG A 153 -29.16 20.29 -6.83
C ARG A 153 -29.97 20.36 -8.13
N ALA A 154 -30.79 21.39 -8.25
CA ALA A 154 -31.51 21.65 -9.50
C ALA A 154 -30.52 21.88 -10.65
N VAL A 155 -30.73 21.18 -11.76
CA VAL A 155 -29.96 21.40 -13.00
C VAL A 155 -30.41 22.75 -13.58
N PRO A 156 -29.49 23.64 -13.99
CA PRO A 156 -29.88 24.89 -14.63
C PRO A 156 -30.70 24.62 -15.90
N PRO A 157 -31.62 25.52 -16.27
CA PRO A 157 -32.38 25.35 -17.51
C PRO A 157 -31.44 25.29 -18.72
N PHE A 158 -31.89 24.62 -19.78
CA PHE A 158 -31.15 24.56 -21.04
C PHE A 158 -30.89 25.99 -21.56
N PRO A 159 -29.66 26.32 -22.01
CA PRO A 159 -29.35 27.67 -22.43
C PRO A 159 -30.15 28.05 -23.67
N LYS A 160 -30.62 29.31 -23.72
CA LYS A 160 -31.18 29.87 -24.95
C LYS A 160 -30.02 30.18 -25.90
N THR A 161 -29.93 29.44 -27.00
CA THR A 161 -28.89 29.59 -28.01
C THR A 161 -29.52 29.64 -29.40
N ILE A 162 -28.80 30.24 -30.36
CA ILE A 162 -29.24 30.34 -31.76
C ILE A 162 -29.33 28.99 -32.49
N CYS A 163 -28.69 27.95 -31.95
CA CYS A 163 -28.74 26.57 -32.42
C CYS A 163 -28.94 25.61 -31.24
N GLY A 164 -29.61 24.47 -31.43
CA GLY A 164 -29.87 23.45 -30.40
C GLY A 164 -28.91 22.26 -30.40
N SER A 165 -28.13 22.08 -31.47
CA SER A 165 -27.11 21.02 -31.59
C SER A 165 -25.88 21.51 -32.35
N TYR A 166 -24.76 20.81 -32.19
CA TYR A 166 -23.51 21.14 -32.91
C TYR A 166 -23.73 21.16 -34.43
N THR A 167 -24.43 20.16 -34.96
CA THR A 167 -24.78 20.08 -36.38
C THR A 167 -25.66 21.25 -36.84
N GLN A 168 -26.60 21.71 -36.01
CA GLN A 168 -27.39 22.91 -36.32
C GLN A 168 -26.51 24.17 -36.32
N CYS A 169 -25.58 24.30 -35.37
CA CYS A 169 -24.64 25.42 -35.35
C CYS A 169 -23.73 25.42 -36.60
N GLN A 170 -23.28 24.27 -37.06
CA GLN A 170 -22.50 24.14 -38.31
C GLN A 170 -23.28 24.61 -39.54
N LYS A 171 -24.57 24.25 -39.63
CA LYS A 171 -25.46 24.71 -40.73
C LYS A 171 -25.65 26.23 -40.69
N LEU A 172 -25.93 26.80 -39.52
CA LEU A 172 -26.03 28.26 -39.36
C LEU A 172 -24.72 28.99 -39.64
N ALA A 173 -23.59 28.38 -39.28
CA ALA A 173 -22.26 28.92 -39.58
C ALA A 173 -22.00 28.93 -41.09
N GLN A 174 -22.44 27.88 -41.79
CA GLN A 174 -22.38 27.81 -43.24
C GLN A 174 -23.17 28.95 -43.88
N ASP A 175 -24.41 29.18 -43.43
CA ASP A 175 -25.24 30.27 -43.96
C ASP A 175 -24.66 31.65 -43.59
N SER A 176 -24.25 31.85 -42.33
CA SER A 176 -23.80 33.17 -41.82
C SER A 176 -22.41 33.58 -42.32
N CYS A 177 -21.49 32.64 -42.49
CA CYS A 177 -20.14 32.92 -42.97
C CYS A 177 -20.04 32.95 -44.50
N ILE A 178 -20.93 32.27 -45.23
CA ILE A 178 -20.96 32.31 -46.70
C ILE A 178 -21.78 33.50 -47.20
N LYS A 179 -22.89 33.85 -46.54
CA LYS A 179 -23.78 34.96 -46.98
C LYS A 179 -23.12 36.35 -46.91
N ASN A 180 -22.03 36.50 -46.15
CA ASN A 180 -21.24 37.73 -46.05
C ASN A 180 -20.06 37.79 -47.02
N LEU A 181 -19.84 36.76 -47.83
CA LEU A 181 -18.90 36.81 -48.94
C LEU A 181 -19.57 37.60 -50.07
N VAL A 182 -18.93 38.67 -50.51
CA VAL A 182 -19.38 39.43 -51.70
C VAL A 182 -19.54 38.42 -52.84
N ASP A 183 -20.60 38.50 -53.63
CA ASP A 183 -21.03 37.46 -54.59
C ASP A 183 -19.90 36.87 -55.49
N ALA A 184 -18.83 37.63 -55.78
CA ALA A 184 -17.63 37.15 -56.47
C ALA A 184 -16.73 36.20 -55.66
N GLU A 185 -16.63 36.39 -54.35
CA GLU A 185 -15.91 35.51 -53.43
C GLU A 185 -16.65 34.17 -53.26
N THR A 186 -17.99 34.22 -53.25
CA THR A 186 -18.88 33.04 -53.23
C THR A 186 -18.75 32.22 -54.51
N CYS A 187 -18.63 32.90 -55.66
CA CYS A 187 -18.35 32.28 -56.95
C CYS A 187 -17.01 31.53 -56.97
N ALA A 188 -15.94 32.18 -56.51
CA ALA A 188 -14.60 31.60 -56.51
C ALA A 188 -14.44 30.42 -55.54
N LEU A 189 -15.13 30.47 -54.38
CA LEU A 189 -15.21 29.35 -53.43
C LEU A 189 -15.99 28.14 -53.99
N THR A 190 -17.00 28.40 -54.81
CA THR A 190 -17.77 27.34 -55.49
C THR A 190 -16.91 26.64 -56.53
N LEU A 191 -16.17 27.42 -57.35
CA LEU A 191 -15.20 26.91 -58.33
C LEU A 191 -14.07 26.09 -57.69
N ALA A 192 -13.57 26.48 -56.51
CA ALA A 192 -12.53 25.72 -55.80
C ALA A 192 -13.01 24.38 -55.21
N LYS A 193 -14.31 24.28 -54.86
CA LYS A 193 -14.90 23.05 -54.31
C LYS A 193 -15.33 22.06 -55.39
N THR A 194 -15.76 22.55 -56.54
CA THR A 194 -16.02 21.71 -57.71
C THR A 194 -14.68 21.38 -58.37
N LYS A 195 -14.23 20.12 -58.35
CA LYS A 195 -13.06 19.66 -59.15
C LYS A 195 -13.38 19.65 -60.67
N VAL A 196 -14.04 20.69 -61.18
CA VAL A 196 -14.44 20.81 -62.58
C VAL A 196 -13.45 21.73 -63.26
N HIS A 197 -12.46 21.14 -63.91
CA HIS A 197 -11.40 21.85 -64.65
C HIS A 197 -11.90 22.50 -65.97
N SER A 198 -13.20 22.52 -66.28
CA SER A 198 -13.64 22.86 -67.64
C SER A 198 -15.03 23.51 -67.79
N SER A 199 -15.62 24.13 -66.76
CA SER A 199 -16.96 24.74 -66.95
C SER A 199 -17.21 25.93 -66.04
N ILE A 200 -16.59 27.07 -66.33
CA ILE A 200 -17.10 28.38 -65.91
C ILE A 200 -18.31 28.69 -66.82
N THR A 201 -19.43 28.00 -66.62
CA THR A 201 -20.65 28.19 -67.43
C THR A 201 -21.89 28.51 -66.61
N SER A 202 -21.79 28.73 -65.30
CA SER A 202 -22.87 29.44 -64.63
C SER A 202 -22.78 30.92 -65.04
N VAL A 203 -23.65 31.32 -65.95
CA VAL A 203 -23.88 32.69 -66.41
C VAL A 203 -24.00 33.68 -65.23
N SER A 204 -24.44 33.18 -64.06
CA SER A 204 -24.53 33.91 -62.80
C SER A 204 -23.19 34.25 -62.12
N CYS A 205 -22.09 33.54 -62.43
CA CYS A 205 -20.74 33.87 -61.94
C CYS A 205 -20.01 34.85 -62.88
N GLY A 206 -20.15 34.63 -64.20
CA GLY A 206 -19.52 35.47 -65.22
C GLY A 206 -20.13 36.88 -65.29
N ALA A 207 -21.45 37.01 -65.15
CA ALA A 207 -22.13 38.31 -65.11
C ALA A 207 -21.78 39.13 -63.85
N LEU A 208 -21.42 38.47 -62.75
CA LEU A 208 -21.14 39.13 -61.48
C LEU A 208 -19.69 39.66 -61.39
N LEU A 209 -18.73 38.95 -61.97
CA LEU A 209 -17.37 39.48 -62.21
C LEU A 209 -17.41 40.69 -63.16
N SER A 210 -18.34 40.71 -64.12
CA SER A 210 -18.66 41.88 -64.94
C SER A 210 -19.28 43.03 -64.14
N SER A 211 -20.11 42.78 -63.12
CA SER A 211 -20.70 43.86 -62.30
C SER A 211 -19.72 44.53 -61.32
N LEU A 212 -18.64 43.84 -60.92
CA LEU A 212 -17.54 44.43 -60.14
C LEU A 212 -16.66 45.40 -60.97
N ASN A 213 -16.85 45.43 -62.28
CA ASN A 213 -16.26 46.38 -63.22
C ASN A 213 -16.87 47.80 -63.07
N GLY A 214 -17.97 47.94 -62.31
CA GLY A 214 -18.76 49.17 -62.24
C GLY A 214 -18.15 50.33 -61.47
N GLU A 215 -17.84 50.23 -60.17
CA GLU A 215 -17.67 51.47 -59.38
C GLU A 215 -16.66 51.45 -58.21
N LYS A 216 -15.88 50.38 -57.95
CA LYS A 216 -14.99 50.41 -56.75
C LYS A 216 -13.56 49.90 -56.87
N TYR A 217 -13.17 49.20 -57.93
CA TYR A 217 -11.86 48.54 -57.97
C TYR A 217 -11.01 48.77 -59.23
N GLY A 218 -11.46 49.57 -60.19
CA GLY A 218 -10.63 49.98 -61.34
C GLY A 218 -9.97 48.82 -62.09
N ILE A 219 -10.63 47.66 -62.14
CA ILE A 219 -10.17 46.52 -62.92
C ILE A 219 -10.74 46.71 -64.31
N GLY A 220 -9.95 47.26 -65.24
CA GLY A 220 -10.41 47.65 -66.58
C GLY A 220 -11.09 46.51 -67.35
N ALA A 221 -11.85 46.91 -68.37
CA ALA A 221 -12.69 46.10 -69.27
C ALA A 221 -12.11 44.78 -69.80
N GLY A 222 -10.81 44.53 -69.68
CA GLY A 222 -10.13 43.32 -70.15
C GLY A 222 -10.54 42.01 -69.48
N LEU A 223 -11.15 42.01 -68.28
CA LEU A 223 -11.61 40.76 -67.65
C LEU A 223 -12.97 40.28 -68.19
N GLN A 224 -13.80 41.19 -68.70
CA GLN A 224 -15.10 40.89 -69.29
C GLN A 224 -14.96 40.33 -70.72
N ASP A 225 -13.97 40.81 -71.46
CA ASP A 225 -13.60 40.29 -72.79
C ASP A 225 -12.88 38.93 -72.72
N ALA A 226 -12.18 38.67 -71.61
CA ALA A 226 -11.50 37.39 -71.35
C ALA A 226 -12.47 36.21 -71.13
N ILE A 227 -13.74 36.47 -70.77
CA ILE A 227 -14.71 35.41 -70.45
C ILE A 227 -15.68 35.13 -71.60
N THR A 228 -15.95 36.10 -72.49
CA THR A 228 -17.06 35.99 -73.45
C THR A 228 -16.68 35.79 -74.92
N GLY A 229 -15.39 35.88 -75.33
CA GLY A 229 -15.04 35.55 -76.72
C GLY A 229 -13.74 36.11 -77.30
N TYR A 230 -12.91 36.83 -76.54
CA TYR A 230 -11.63 37.38 -77.03
C TYR A 230 -10.41 36.54 -76.62
N LEU A 231 -10.59 35.22 -76.60
CA LEU A 231 -9.67 34.25 -75.98
C LEU A 231 -8.65 33.64 -76.95
N ASP A 232 -8.07 34.44 -77.85
CA ASP A 232 -6.87 33.97 -78.56
C ASP A 232 -5.69 34.95 -78.44
N GLN A 233 -5.81 36.21 -78.86
CA GLN A 233 -4.65 37.10 -78.94
C GLN A 233 -4.18 37.67 -77.59
N HIS A 234 -5.08 38.16 -76.73
CA HIS A 234 -4.68 38.81 -75.48
C HIS A 234 -4.26 37.80 -74.41
N THR A 235 -4.91 36.64 -74.36
CA THR A 235 -4.52 35.55 -73.45
C THR A 235 -3.20 34.92 -73.91
N LYS A 236 -2.97 34.74 -75.21
CA LYS A 236 -1.63 34.40 -75.74
C LYS A 236 -0.60 35.46 -75.36
N ASN A 237 -0.89 36.76 -75.53
CA ASN A 237 0.03 37.83 -75.15
C ASN A 237 0.33 37.88 -73.64
N MET A 238 -0.63 37.56 -72.76
CA MET A 238 -0.38 37.46 -71.31
C MET A 238 0.42 36.21 -70.92
N ILE A 239 0.25 35.10 -71.65
CA ILE A 239 1.04 33.87 -71.49
C ILE A 239 2.47 34.10 -72.00
N ASP A 240 2.63 34.72 -73.18
CA ASP A 240 3.91 35.03 -73.81
C ASP A 240 4.70 36.13 -73.06
N SER A 241 4.02 37.07 -72.40
CA SER A 241 4.66 38.08 -71.52
C SER A 241 4.95 37.61 -70.10
N GLY A 242 4.53 36.39 -69.72
CA GLY A 242 4.74 35.83 -68.38
C GLY A 242 3.88 36.45 -67.27
N GLU A 243 3.00 37.41 -67.58
CA GLU A 243 2.13 38.07 -66.59
C GLU A 243 0.91 37.22 -66.20
N TYR A 244 0.50 36.28 -67.05
CA TYR A 244 -0.60 35.34 -66.78
C TYR A 244 -0.34 34.51 -65.50
N GLY A 245 0.89 34.04 -65.31
CA GLY A 245 1.28 33.27 -64.12
C GLY A 245 1.14 34.09 -62.82
N LYS A 246 1.46 35.40 -62.86
CA LYS A 246 1.33 36.31 -61.71
C LYS A 246 -0.14 36.66 -61.43
N ALA A 247 -0.94 36.91 -62.46
CA ALA A 247 -2.38 37.18 -62.32
C ALA A 247 -3.13 35.94 -61.79
N PHE A 248 -2.84 34.76 -62.33
CA PHE A 248 -3.39 33.49 -61.86
C PHE A 248 -2.94 33.16 -60.44
N ALA A 249 -1.66 33.30 -60.11
CA ALA A 249 -1.14 33.07 -58.75
C ALA A 249 -1.76 34.04 -57.73
N THR A 250 -1.94 35.31 -58.10
CA THR A 250 -2.60 36.32 -57.24
C THR A 250 -4.08 36.01 -57.05
N GLY A 251 -4.78 35.57 -58.11
CA GLY A 251 -6.16 35.11 -58.03
C GLY A 251 -6.29 33.86 -57.15
N ALA A 252 -5.47 32.84 -57.37
CA ALA A 252 -5.46 31.59 -56.60
C ALA A 252 -5.13 31.83 -55.12
N LEU A 253 -4.17 32.71 -54.82
CA LEU A 253 -3.85 33.12 -53.45
C LEU A 253 -5.04 33.80 -52.78
N ARG A 254 -5.73 34.73 -53.48
CA ARG A 254 -6.95 35.37 -52.95
C ARG A 254 -8.05 34.35 -52.67
N VAL A 255 -8.29 33.40 -53.58
CA VAL A 255 -9.27 32.32 -53.36
C VAL A 255 -8.90 31.45 -52.15
N LEU A 256 -7.61 31.10 -52.00
CA LEU A 256 -7.12 30.33 -50.86
C LEU A 256 -7.28 31.10 -49.53
N PHE A 257 -6.96 32.40 -49.50
CA PHE A 257 -7.16 33.25 -48.32
C PHE A 257 -8.63 33.39 -47.96
N THR A 258 -9.51 33.58 -48.95
CA THR A 258 -10.96 33.64 -48.74
C THR A 258 -11.50 32.31 -48.25
N TYR A 259 -11.05 31.18 -48.81
CA TYR A 259 -11.39 29.84 -48.33
C TYR A 259 -10.98 29.64 -46.86
N MET A 260 -9.71 29.92 -46.52
CA MET A 260 -9.20 29.78 -45.15
C MET A 260 -9.95 30.69 -44.16
N ARG A 261 -10.23 31.93 -44.54
CA ARG A 261 -11.02 32.87 -43.73
C ARG A 261 -12.45 32.37 -43.52
N THR A 262 -13.06 31.78 -44.54
CA THR A 262 -14.42 31.23 -44.48
C THR A 262 -14.49 30.00 -43.58
N GLU A 263 -13.55 29.06 -43.71
CA GLU A 263 -13.49 27.88 -42.85
C GLU A 263 -13.13 28.24 -41.40
N SER A 264 -12.27 29.24 -41.19
CA SER A 264 -12.01 29.81 -39.86
C SER A 264 -13.24 30.46 -39.25
N CYS A 265 -13.99 31.26 -40.04
CA CYS A 265 -15.27 31.85 -39.61
C CYS A 265 -16.26 30.77 -39.18
N LYS A 266 -16.44 29.72 -39.99
CA LYS A 266 -17.37 28.63 -39.68
C LYS A 266 -17.03 27.93 -38.38
N THR A 267 -15.75 27.62 -38.19
CA THR A 267 -15.26 26.93 -36.99
C THR A 267 -15.46 27.80 -35.75
N ASN A 268 -14.99 29.04 -35.79
CA ASN A 268 -15.11 29.98 -34.67
C ASN A 268 -16.57 30.27 -34.31
N PHE A 269 -17.44 30.44 -35.31
CA PHE A 269 -18.87 30.64 -35.09
C PHE A 269 -19.51 29.41 -34.47
N THR A 270 -19.26 28.21 -35.01
CA THR A 270 -19.81 26.95 -34.51
C THR A 270 -19.41 26.74 -33.04
N ASP A 271 -18.12 26.93 -32.74
CA ASP A 271 -17.59 26.75 -31.39
C ASP A 271 -18.15 27.79 -30.41
N ALA A 272 -18.21 29.05 -30.81
CA ALA A 272 -18.77 30.12 -29.97
C ALA A 272 -20.27 29.91 -29.71
N ALA A 273 -21.04 29.55 -30.75
CA ALA A 273 -22.48 29.33 -30.65
C ALA A 273 -22.84 28.06 -29.84
N TYR A 274 -22.01 27.01 -29.93
CA TYR A 274 -22.22 25.75 -29.22
C TYR A 274 -21.61 25.74 -27.81
N ALA A 275 -20.65 26.62 -27.50
CA ALA A 275 -19.99 26.69 -26.20
C ALA A 275 -20.96 26.74 -25.00
N PRO A 276 -22.07 27.50 -25.01
CA PRO A 276 -23.05 27.49 -23.93
C PRO A 276 -23.71 26.11 -23.72
N ILE A 277 -24.08 25.40 -24.78
CA ILE A 277 -24.63 24.04 -24.71
C ILE A 277 -23.58 23.07 -24.18
N LYS A 278 -22.33 23.15 -24.66
CA LYS A 278 -21.22 22.31 -24.18
C LYS A 278 -20.99 22.49 -22.68
N ARG A 279 -20.91 23.74 -22.20
CA ARG A 279 -20.76 24.07 -20.77
C ARG A 279 -21.97 23.59 -19.95
N TRP A 280 -23.18 23.73 -20.47
CA TRP A 280 -24.39 23.23 -19.82
C TRP A 280 -24.37 21.71 -19.67
N LYS A 281 -24.01 20.96 -20.72
CA LYS A 281 -23.88 19.49 -20.66
C LYS A 281 -22.87 19.06 -19.59
N GLN A 282 -21.70 19.71 -19.55
CA GLN A 282 -20.68 19.44 -18.53
C GLN A 282 -21.19 19.75 -17.12
N ARG A 283 -21.86 20.90 -16.94
CA ARG A 283 -22.42 21.31 -15.64
C ARG A 283 -23.55 20.39 -15.18
N LYS A 284 -24.43 19.96 -16.09
CA LYS A 284 -25.49 18.97 -15.84
C LYS A 284 -24.87 17.67 -15.33
N ALA A 285 -23.92 17.10 -16.07
CA ALA A 285 -23.25 15.86 -15.67
C ALA A 285 -22.51 15.99 -14.33
N TYR A 286 -21.92 17.16 -14.05
CA TYR A 286 -21.30 17.43 -12.74
C TYR A 286 -22.34 17.44 -11.61
N ILE A 287 -23.45 18.16 -11.77
CA ILE A 287 -24.52 18.26 -10.77
C ILE A 287 -25.18 16.89 -10.51
N GLU A 288 -25.41 16.11 -11.57
CA GLU A 288 -26.00 14.76 -11.46
C GLU A 288 -25.06 13.77 -10.74
N ASN A 289 -23.74 13.94 -10.87
CA ASN A 289 -22.76 13.07 -10.22
C ASN A 289 -22.35 13.53 -8.81
N GLU A 290 -22.54 14.80 -8.45
CA GLU A 290 -22.16 15.38 -7.16
C GLU A 290 -22.68 14.56 -5.95
N PRO A 291 -23.96 14.13 -5.90
CA PRO A 291 -24.47 13.33 -4.79
C PRO A 291 -23.76 11.99 -4.60
N TYR A 292 -23.45 11.31 -5.70
CA TYR A 292 -22.78 10.01 -5.68
C TYR A 292 -21.32 10.14 -5.23
N GLN A 293 -20.64 11.23 -5.62
CA GLN A 293 -19.29 11.52 -5.13
C GLN A 293 -19.29 11.77 -3.61
N ALA A 294 -20.23 12.58 -3.12
CA ALA A 294 -20.35 12.85 -1.69
C ALA A 294 -20.71 11.59 -0.88
N GLN A 295 -21.64 10.77 -1.38
CA GLN A 295 -21.98 9.48 -0.77
C GLN A 295 -20.79 8.52 -0.77
N LYS A 296 -20.03 8.45 -1.88
CA LYS A 296 -18.83 7.61 -1.98
C LYS A 296 -17.77 8.03 -0.95
N GLN A 297 -17.52 9.32 -0.78
CA GLN A 297 -16.59 9.83 0.24
C GLN A 297 -17.04 9.42 1.66
N CYS A 298 -18.33 9.52 1.95
CA CYS A 298 -18.89 9.06 3.22
C CYS A 298 -18.73 7.54 3.40
N ASN A 299 -19.02 6.74 2.38
CA ASN A 299 -18.84 5.27 2.42
C ASN A 299 -17.37 4.87 2.61
N THR A 300 -16.43 5.61 2.00
CA THR A 300 -14.99 5.42 2.25
C THR A 300 -14.63 5.66 3.72
N LEU A 301 -15.24 6.66 4.38
CA LEU A 301 -15.06 6.87 5.82
C LEU A 301 -15.61 5.71 6.65
N ILE A 302 -16.78 5.14 6.30
CA ILE A 302 -17.31 3.94 6.96
C ILE A 302 -16.35 2.77 6.83
N HIS A 303 -15.83 2.53 5.62
CA HIS A 303 -14.86 1.45 5.39
C HIS A 303 -13.57 1.65 6.22
N HIS A 304 -13.04 2.87 6.25
CA HIS A 304 -11.87 3.19 7.09
C HIS A 304 -12.13 3.00 8.58
N TYR A 305 -13.33 3.36 9.05
CA TYR A 305 -13.75 3.13 10.43
C TYR A 305 -13.80 1.63 10.74
N ASN A 306 -14.52 0.84 9.95
CA ASN A 306 -14.66 -0.60 10.17
C ASN A 306 -13.30 -1.31 10.16
N SER A 307 -12.46 -1.03 9.16
CA SER A 307 -11.12 -1.63 9.07
C SER A 307 -10.24 -1.28 10.28
N ALA A 308 -10.29 -0.03 10.75
CA ALA A 308 -9.56 0.39 11.94
C ALA A 308 -10.13 -0.24 13.22
N PHE A 309 -11.45 -0.36 13.30
CA PHE A 309 -12.18 -0.97 14.42
C PHE A 309 -11.83 -2.45 14.55
N ASP A 310 -11.96 -3.22 13.47
CA ASP A 310 -11.62 -4.64 13.45
C ASP A 310 -10.17 -4.88 13.86
N THR A 311 -9.25 -4.03 13.37
CA THR A 311 -7.83 -4.13 13.73
C THR A 311 -7.60 -3.77 15.21
N SER A 312 -8.30 -2.76 15.75
CA SER A 312 -8.24 -2.42 17.18
C SER A 312 -8.75 -3.57 18.04
N GLU A 313 -9.91 -4.15 17.71
CA GLU A 313 -10.50 -5.27 18.45
C GLU A 313 -9.64 -6.53 18.39
N ASN A 314 -9.05 -6.83 17.22
CA ASN A 314 -8.08 -7.92 17.09
C ASN A 314 -6.85 -7.72 18.00
N ASN A 315 -6.32 -6.50 18.08
CA ASN A 315 -5.20 -6.19 18.97
C ASN A 315 -5.59 -6.29 20.45
N LYS A 316 -6.80 -5.85 20.84
CA LYS A 316 -7.32 -6.01 22.21
C LYS A 316 -7.51 -7.48 22.58
N SER A 317 -8.07 -8.27 21.68
CA SER A 317 -8.22 -9.72 21.84
C SER A 317 -6.85 -10.41 21.98
N CYS A 318 -5.87 -10.03 21.14
CA CYS A 318 -4.49 -10.48 21.28
C CYS A 318 -3.92 -10.15 22.67
N MET A 319 -4.04 -8.90 23.12
CA MET A 319 -3.55 -8.48 24.44
C MET A 319 -4.19 -9.29 25.56
N LYS A 320 -5.52 -9.49 25.54
CA LYS A 320 -6.23 -10.30 26.54
C LYS A 320 -5.70 -11.73 26.59
N LYS A 321 -5.58 -12.40 25.44
CA LYS A 321 -5.06 -13.76 25.34
C LYS A 321 -3.62 -13.87 25.85
N GLN A 322 -2.75 -12.91 25.48
CA GLN A 322 -1.38 -12.91 25.96
C GLN A 322 -1.29 -12.61 27.46
N GLN A 323 -2.16 -11.74 27.99
CA GLN A 323 -2.23 -11.44 29.42
C GLN A 323 -2.62 -12.67 30.25
N GLU A 324 -3.64 -13.42 29.81
CA GLU A 324 -4.04 -14.69 30.44
C GLU A 324 -2.87 -15.70 30.44
N GLN A 325 -2.17 -15.82 29.30
CA GLN A 325 -0.99 -16.67 29.18
C GLN A 325 0.16 -16.22 30.10
N LEU A 326 0.39 -14.92 30.24
CA LEU A 326 1.40 -14.35 31.13
C LEU A 326 1.09 -14.64 32.60
N VAL A 327 -0.17 -14.48 33.02
CA VAL A 327 -0.61 -14.80 34.38
C VAL A 327 -0.39 -16.28 34.68
N TYR A 328 -0.79 -17.17 33.77
CA TYR A 328 -0.58 -18.61 33.90
C TYR A 328 0.92 -18.95 34.00
N LEU A 329 1.74 -18.45 33.09
CA LEU A 329 3.18 -18.75 33.04
C LEU A 329 3.92 -18.19 34.25
N THR A 330 3.60 -16.97 34.70
CA THR A 330 4.18 -16.38 35.92
C THR A 330 3.84 -17.23 37.14
N LYS A 331 2.56 -17.59 37.34
CA LYS A 331 2.16 -18.47 38.45
C LYS A 331 2.87 -19.82 38.40
N TRP A 332 3.00 -20.41 37.22
CA TRP A 332 3.72 -21.66 37.04
C TRP A 332 5.20 -21.52 37.39
N ILE A 333 5.88 -20.48 36.91
CA ILE A 333 7.30 -20.20 37.18
C ILE A 333 7.54 -19.97 38.67
N ASP A 334 6.68 -19.21 39.35
CA ASP A 334 6.80 -18.94 40.78
C ASP A 334 6.59 -20.20 41.63
N LYS A 335 5.65 -21.06 41.22
CA LYS A 335 5.46 -22.38 41.83
C LYS A 335 6.68 -23.27 41.63
N GLU A 336 7.17 -23.37 40.40
CA GLU A 336 8.29 -24.25 40.05
C GLU A 336 9.60 -23.80 40.71
N LYS A 337 9.80 -22.48 40.88
CA LYS A 337 10.95 -21.91 41.59
C LYS A 337 11.07 -22.42 43.04
N LYS A 338 9.95 -22.73 43.68
CA LYS A 338 9.87 -23.26 45.05
C LYS A 338 9.77 -24.79 45.11
N ALA A 339 9.41 -25.43 43.99
CA ALA A 339 9.24 -26.86 43.93
C ALA A 339 10.58 -27.60 44.00
N SER A 340 10.55 -28.75 44.66
CA SER A 340 11.65 -29.71 44.67
C SER A 340 11.13 -31.10 44.33
N SER A 341 11.90 -31.87 43.57
CA SER A 341 11.54 -33.24 43.21
C SER A 341 12.74 -34.17 43.26
N VAL A 342 12.51 -35.45 43.56
CA VAL A 342 13.56 -36.46 43.53
C VAL A 342 13.94 -36.75 42.07
N PRO A 343 15.23 -36.69 41.68
CA PRO A 343 15.64 -37.02 40.33
C PRO A 343 15.40 -38.49 40.01
N LYS A 344 15.03 -38.75 38.75
CA LYS A 344 15.06 -40.11 38.21
C LYS A 344 16.50 -40.59 38.14
N THR A 345 16.74 -41.81 38.61
CA THR A 345 18.03 -42.47 38.44
C THR A 345 18.21 -42.96 37.01
N CYS A 346 19.46 -43.06 36.59
CA CYS A 346 19.86 -43.63 35.30
C CYS A 346 21.13 -44.46 35.49
N THR A 347 21.40 -45.38 34.57
CA THR A 347 22.62 -46.20 34.57
C THR A 347 23.56 -45.73 33.48
N PHE A 348 24.84 -45.61 33.83
CA PHE A 348 25.92 -45.46 32.87
C PHE A 348 26.18 -46.83 32.25
N ARG A 349 25.63 -47.08 31.06
CA ARG A 349 26.02 -48.23 30.24
C ARG A 349 27.42 -48.02 29.66
#